data_AF-Q9TXI3-F1
#
_entry.id   AF-Q9TXI3-F1
#
_cell.length_a   1.000
_cell.length_b   1.000
_cell.length_c   1.000
_cell.angle_alpha   90.00
_cell.angle_beta   90.00
_cell.angle_gamma   90.00
#
_symmetry.space_group_name_H-M   'P 1'
#
loop_
_entity.id
_entity.type
_entity.pdbx_description
1 polymer ?
#
loop_
_entity_poly.entity_id
_entity_poly.type
_entity_poly.pdbx_seq_one_letter_code
_entity_poly.pdbx_strand_id
1 'polypeptide(L)'
;MGAGESSMALEKHLFDLKFAAKQLEKNAQRCEKDEKVEKDKLTAAIKKGNKEVAQVHAENAIRKKNEAVNYIKMAARIDAVAARVQTAATQKRVTASMSGVVKAMESAMKSMNLEKVQQLMDRFERDFEDLDVTTKTMEKTMDGTTVLNAPKSQVDALIAEAADKAGIELNQELPSNVPTALPTGTQAVSEDKDLTERLAALRNM
;
A
#
# COMPACT_ATOMS: atom_id res chain seq x y z
N MET A 1 11.40 -5.63 38.25
CA MET A 1 10.89 -6.61 37.27
C MET A 1 10.17 -5.99 36.06
N GLY A 2 9.69 -4.74 36.08
CA GLY A 2 8.77 -4.24 35.02
C GLY A 2 9.32 -3.89 33.63
N ALA A 3 10.59 -3.51 33.44
CA ALA A 3 11.06 -3.02 32.13
C ALA A 3 11.25 -4.14 31.09
N GLY A 4 11.77 -5.30 31.49
CA GLY A 4 11.99 -6.45 30.60
C GLY A 4 10.68 -7.13 30.18
N GLU A 5 9.76 -7.33 31.12
CA GLU A 5 8.43 -7.89 30.84
C GLU A 5 7.63 -6.97 29.90
N SER A 6 7.71 -5.65 30.10
CA SER A 6 7.03 -4.67 29.25
C SER A 6 7.60 -4.64 27.82
N SER A 7 8.92 -4.78 27.65
CA SER A 7 9.54 -4.85 26.31
C SER A 7 9.12 -6.13 25.58
N MET A 8 9.17 -7.28 26.26
CA MET A 8 8.73 -8.55 25.68
C MET A 8 7.24 -8.53 25.31
N ALA A 9 6.39 -7.95 26.15
CA ALA A 9 4.98 -7.78 25.85
C ALA A 9 4.75 -6.91 24.60
N LEU A 10 5.50 -5.81 24.46
CA LEU A 10 5.41 -4.93 23.30
C LEU A 10 5.87 -5.61 22.01
N GLU A 11 6.98 -6.35 22.06
CA GLU A 11 7.48 -7.15 20.93
C GLU A 11 6.48 -8.22 20.51
N LYS A 12 5.85 -8.90 21.48
CA LYS A 12 4.77 -9.86 21.21
C LYS A 12 3.57 -9.20 20.55
N HIS A 13 3.10 -8.06 21.06
CA HIS A 13 1.97 -7.33 20.46
C HIS A 13 2.29 -6.83 19.04
N LEU A 14 3.52 -6.38 18.79
CA LEU A 14 3.96 -6.00 17.45
C LEU A 14 3.97 -7.19 16.48
N PHE A 15 4.42 -8.36 16.95
CA PHE A 15 4.32 -9.59 16.17
C PHE A 15 2.86 -9.96 15.88
N ASP A 16 2.00 -9.94 16.89
CA ASP A 16 0.57 -10.27 16.74
C ASP A 16 -0.13 -9.33 15.75
N LEU A 17 0.19 -8.02 15.76
CA LEU A 17 -0.33 -7.05 14.81
C LEU A 17 0.13 -7.35 13.38
N LYS A 18 1.44 -7.57 13.16
CA LYS A 18 1.98 -7.91 11.84
C LYS A 18 1.40 -9.23 11.31
N PHE A 19 1.25 -10.21 12.19
CA PHE A 19 0.63 -11.49 11.86
C PHE A 19 -0.85 -11.31 11.49
N ALA A 20 -1.60 -10.51 12.25
CA ALA A 20 -3.00 -10.19 11.95
C ALA A 20 -3.15 -9.50 10.59
N ALA A 21 -2.30 -8.50 10.28
CA ALA A 21 -2.28 -7.86 8.96
C ALA A 21 -2.09 -8.90 7.85
N LYS A 22 -1.11 -9.81 8.02
CA LYS A 22 -0.85 -10.87 7.04
C LYS A 22 -1.99 -11.87 6.89
N GLN A 23 -2.68 -12.19 7.98
CA GLN A 23 -3.84 -13.08 7.95
C GLN A 23 -5.02 -12.42 7.22
N LEU A 24 -5.22 -11.11 7.38
CA LEU A 24 -6.23 -10.35 6.64
C LEU A 24 -5.92 -10.31 5.14
N GLU A 25 -4.65 -10.13 4.74
CA GLU A 25 -4.25 -10.23 3.33
C GLU A 25 -4.60 -11.60 2.73
N LYS A 26 -4.33 -12.69 3.46
CA LYS A 26 -4.69 -14.05 3.02
C LYS A 26 -6.20 -14.23 2.90
N ASN A 27 -6.97 -13.66 3.83
CA ASN A 27 -8.43 -13.69 3.76
C ASN A 27 -8.96 -12.89 2.56
N ALA A 28 -8.33 -11.75 2.24
CA ALA A 28 -8.66 -10.99 1.03
C ALA A 28 -8.44 -11.82 -0.24
N GLN A 29 -7.28 -12.47 -0.37
CA GLN A 29 -6.98 -13.35 -1.50
C GLN A 29 -7.97 -14.52 -1.62
N ARG A 30 -8.47 -15.04 -0.50
CA ARG A 30 -9.51 -16.05 -0.50
C ARG A 30 -10.83 -15.49 -1.04
N CYS A 31 -11.23 -14.30 -0.60
CA CYS A 31 -12.43 -13.63 -1.12
C CYS A 31 -12.33 -13.33 -2.62
N GLU A 32 -11.14 -12.98 -3.14
CA GLU A 32 -10.93 -12.79 -4.58
C GLU A 32 -11.09 -14.10 -5.39
N LYS A 33 -10.62 -15.23 -4.83
CA LYS A 33 -10.84 -16.55 -5.44
C LYS A 33 -12.33 -16.92 -5.45
N ASP A 34 -13.02 -16.70 -4.33
CA ASP A 34 -14.45 -16.96 -4.20
C ASP A 34 -15.26 -16.04 -5.15
N GLU A 35 -14.85 -14.77 -5.31
CA GLU A 35 -15.43 -13.85 -6.29
C GLU A 35 -15.32 -14.40 -7.71
N LYS A 36 -14.15 -14.91 -8.10
CA LYS A 36 -13.93 -15.50 -9.43
C LYS A 36 -14.87 -16.70 -9.65
N VAL A 37 -14.99 -17.58 -8.66
CA VAL A 37 -15.90 -18.74 -8.73
C VAL A 37 -17.35 -18.30 -8.92
N GLU A 38 -17.80 -17.24 -8.22
CA GLU A 38 -19.16 -16.71 -8.40
C GLU A 38 -19.36 -16.07 -9.78
N LYS A 39 -18.34 -15.41 -10.34
CA LYS A 39 -18.38 -14.89 -11.73
C LYS A 39 -18.48 -16.00 -12.79
N ASP A 40 -17.79 -17.12 -12.57
CA ASP A 40 -17.87 -18.27 -13.46
C ASP A 40 -19.28 -18.89 -13.42
N LYS A 41 -19.86 -19.03 -12.22
CA LYS A 41 -21.25 -19.50 -12.03
C LYS A 41 -22.27 -18.52 -12.63
N LEU A 42 -22.06 -17.22 -12.47
CA LEU A 42 -22.86 -16.17 -13.12
C LEU A 42 -22.88 -16.36 -14.64
N THR A 43 -21.71 -16.54 -15.24
CA THR A 43 -21.59 -16.76 -16.70
C THR A 43 -22.33 -18.03 -17.13
N ALA A 44 -22.24 -19.10 -16.34
CA ALA A 44 -22.98 -20.34 -16.59
C ALA A 44 -24.50 -20.18 -16.45
N ALA A 45 -24.98 -19.41 -15.47
CA ALA A 45 -26.40 -19.14 -15.26
C ALA A 45 -27.00 -18.30 -16.41
N ILE A 46 -26.26 -17.29 -16.89
CA ILE A 46 -26.65 -16.48 -18.05
C ILE A 46 -26.79 -17.37 -19.30
N LYS A 47 -25.82 -18.25 -19.56
CA LYS A 47 -25.86 -19.19 -20.71
C LYS A 47 -27.08 -20.14 -20.65
N LYS A 48 -27.57 -20.45 -19.45
CA LYS A 48 -28.77 -21.28 -19.24
C LYS A 48 -30.08 -20.49 -19.29
N GLY A 49 -30.03 -19.16 -19.44
CA GLY A 49 -31.21 -18.29 -19.41
C GLY A 49 -31.85 -18.14 -18.03
N ASN A 50 -31.18 -18.58 -16.95
CA ASN A 50 -31.73 -18.49 -15.60
C ASN A 50 -31.36 -17.15 -14.96
N LYS A 51 -32.20 -16.14 -15.18
CA LYS A 51 -31.97 -14.76 -14.72
C LYS A 51 -31.94 -14.64 -13.19
N GLU A 52 -32.80 -15.36 -12.47
CA GLU A 52 -32.87 -15.30 -11.01
C GLU A 52 -31.58 -15.84 -10.37
N VAL A 53 -31.10 -16.99 -10.84
CA VAL A 53 -29.84 -17.58 -10.34
C VAL A 53 -28.63 -16.73 -10.76
N ALA A 54 -28.65 -16.13 -11.96
CA ALA A 54 -27.63 -15.18 -12.38
C ALA A 54 -27.56 -13.97 -11.43
N GLN A 55 -28.71 -13.41 -11.05
CA GLN A 55 -28.75 -12.29 -10.11
C GLN A 55 -28.12 -12.64 -8.75
N VAL A 56 -28.43 -13.82 -8.18
CA VAL A 56 -27.85 -14.28 -6.91
C VAL A 56 -26.33 -14.42 -6.99
N HIS A 57 -25.80 -14.99 -8.08
CA HIS A 57 -24.34 -15.12 -8.26
C HIS A 57 -23.65 -13.76 -8.48
N ALA A 58 -24.30 -12.82 -9.18
CA ALA A 58 -23.79 -11.46 -9.32
C ALA A 58 -23.70 -10.74 -7.97
N GLU A 59 -24.76 -10.81 -7.15
CA GLU A 59 -24.77 -10.22 -5.80
C GLU A 59 -23.71 -10.83 -4.90
N ASN A 60 -23.53 -12.16 -4.94
CA ASN A 60 -22.48 -12.86 -4.20
C ASN A 60 -21.07 -12.43 -4.65
N ALA A 61 -20.84 -12.30 -5.96
CA ALA A 61 -19.56 -11.84 -6.50
C ALA A 61 -19.23 -10.42 -6.02
N ILE A 62 -20.19 -9.50 -6.08
CA ILE A 62 -20.02 -8.12 -5.58
C ILE A 62 -19.77 -8.12 -4.07
N ARG A 63 -20.49 -8.94 -3.30
CA ARG A 63 -20.25 -9.08 -1.86
C ARG A 63 -18.82 -9.55 -1.58
N LYS A 64 -18.33 -10.57 -2.30
CA LYS A 64 -16.96 -11.07 -2.16
C LYS A 64 -15.90 -10.05 -2.56
N LYS A 65 -16.11 -9.29 -3.63
CA LYS A 65 -15.27 -8.15 -4.01
C LYS A 65 -15.16 -7.13 -2.88
N ASN A 66 -16.30 -6.76 -2.29
CA ASN A 66 -16.35 -5.78 -1.20
C ASN A 66 -15.69 -6.32 0.09
N GLU A 67 -15.90 -7.60 0.42
CA GLU A 67 -15.21 -8.27 1.53
C GLU A 67 -13.69 -8.26 1.32
N ALA A 68 -13.19 -8.59 0.13
CA ALA A 68 -11.77 -8.56 -0.20
C ALA A 68 -11.16 -7.17 -0.01
N VAL A 69 -11.82 -6.15 -0.58
CA VAL A 69 -11.39 -4.74 -0.44
C VAL A 69 -11.38 -4.31 1.03
N ASN A 70 -12.39 -4.71 1.81
CA ASN A 70 -12.43 -4.41 3.24
C ASN A 70 -11.30 -5.09 4.01
N TYR A 71 -10.97 -6.35 3.69
CA TYR A 71 -9.83 -7.03 4.29
C TYR A 71 -8.50 -6.36 3.95
N ILE A 72 -8.28 -5.94 2.70
CA ILE A 72 -7.07 -5.21 2.29
C ILE A 72 -6.97 -3.88 3.06
N LYS A 73 -8.08 -3.12 3.12
CA LYS A 73 -8.12 -1.86 3.89
C LYS A 73 -7.79 -2.09 5.36
N MET A 74 -8.34 -3.13 5.99
CA MET A 74 -8.05 -3.45 7.39
C MET A 74 -6.60 -3.91 7.58
N ALA A 75 -6.07 -4.76 6.69
CA ALA A 75 -4.68 -5.19 6.73
C ALA A 75 -3.71 -4.00 6.70
N ALA A 76 -3.90 -3.10 5.75
CA ALA A 76 -3.07 -1.91 5.60
C ALA A 76 -3.17 -0.96 6.80
N ARG A 77 -4.35 -0.86 7.43
CA ARG A 77 -4.54 -0.11 8.67
C ARG A 77 -3.78 -0.73 9.84
N ILE A 78 -3.85 -2.05 10.00
CA ILE A 78 -3.15 -2.76 11.08
C ILE A 78 -1.64 -2.64 10.88
N ASP A 79 -1.14 -2.77 9.65
CA ASP A 79 0.28 -2.59 9.32
C ASP A 79 0.76 -1.17 9.67
N ALA A 80 0.00 -0.15 9.29
CA ALA A 80 0.29 1.24 9.66
C ALA A 80 0.30 1.46 11.19
N VAL A 81 -0.61 0.81 11.92
CA VAL A 81 -0.61 0.85 13.40
C VAL A 81 0.63 0.15 13.95
N ALA A 82 1.00 -1.03 13.42
CA ALA A 82 2.20 -1.75 13.84
C ALA A 82 3.46 -0.92 13.62
N ALA A 83 3.57 -0.23 12.47
CA ALA A 83 4.66 0.69 12.18
C ALA A 83 4.73 1.82 13.23
N ARG A 84 3.61 2.49 13.52
CA ARG A 84 3.55 3.55 14.54
C ARG A 84 3.90 3.05 15.95
N VAL A 85 3.46 1.84 16.32
CA VAL A 85 3.80 1.24 17.61
C VAL A 85 5.30 0.92 17.68
N GLN A 86 5.90 0.42 16.59
CA GLN A 86 7.34 0.19 16.51
C GLN A 86 8.12 1.49 16.67
N THR A 87 7.64 2.58 16.04
CA THR A 87 8.21 3.93 16.19
C THR A 87 8.18 4.37 17.64
N ALA A 88 7.01 4.33 18.27
CA ALA A 88 6.83 4.74 19.66
C ALA A 88 7.64 3.85 20.63
N ALA A 89 7.76 2.55 20.36
CA ALA A 89 8.58 1.62 21.14
C ALA A 89 10.06 2.04 21.13
N THR A 90 10.57 2.33 19.93
CA THR A 90 11.97 2.74 19.72
C THR A 90 12.24 4.08 20.39
N GLN A 91 11.37 5.07 20.20
CA GLN A 91 11.46 6.36 20.87
C GLN A 91 11.46 6.22 22.40
N LYS A 92 10.54 5.42 22.96
CA LYS A 92 10.49 5.16 24.42
C LYS A 92 11.77 4.51 24.93
N ARG A 93 12.32 3.52 24.22
CA ARG A 93 13.58 2.85 24.58
C ARG A 93 14.72 3.84 24.63
N VAL A 94 14.80 4.72 23.63
CA VAL A 94 15.88 5.71 23.55
C VAL A 94 15.74 6.76 24.65
N THR A 95 14.54 7.32 24.86
CA THR A 95 14.28 8.24 25.98
C THR A 95 14.65 7.62 27.33
N ALA A 96 14.36 6.34 27.54
CA ALA A 96 14.75 5.62 28.74
C ALA A 96 16.27 5.43 28.85
N SER A 97 16.97 5.10 27.75
CA SER A 97 18.44 5.00 27.72
C SER A 97 19.09 6.33 28.05
N MET A 98 18.66 7.42 27.39
CA MET A 98 19.16 8.77 27.62
C MET A 98 18.93 9.21 29.06
N SER A 99 17.75 8.96 29.64
CA SER A 99 17.51 9.25 31.06
C SER A 99 18.46 8.48 31.99
N GLY A 100 18.81 7.24 31.64
CA GLY A 100 19.81 6.45 32.36
C GLY A 100 21.22 7.04 32.27
N VAL A 101 21.63 7.47 31.07
CA VAL A 101 22.95 8.10 30.83
C VAL A 101 23.07 9.43 31.59
N VAL A 102 22.04 10.29 31.53
CA VAL A 102 22.01 11.57 32.26
C VAL A 102 22.17 11.34 33.78
N LYS A 103 21.43 10.40 34.36
CA LYS A 103 21.56 10.07 35.79
C LYS A 103 22.95 9.53 36.14
N ALA A 104 23.52 8.69 35.29
CA ALA A 104 24.87 8.17 35.49
C ALA A 104 25.92 9.30 35.44
N MET A 105 25.72 10.28 34.55
CA MET A 105 26.60 11.44 34.39
C MET A 105 26.51 12.37 35.60
N GLU A 106 25.30 12.65 36.11
CA GLU A 106 25.12 13.39 37.36
C GLU A 106 25.87 12.74 38.54
N SER A 107 25.84 11.41 38.63
CA SER A 107 26.56 10.65 39.66
C SER A 107 28.08 10.71 39.47
N ALA A 108 28.57 10.62 38.23
CA ALA A 108 29.98 10.72 37.90
C ALA A 108 30.55 12.12 38.20
N MET A 109 29.80 13.18 37.87
CA MET A 109 30.17 14.56 38.21
C MET A 109 30.25 14.79 39.72
N LYS A 110 29.29 14.26 40.49
CA LYS A 110 29.31 14.34 41.97
C LYS A 110 30.51 13.64 42.61
N SER A 111 31.04 12.60 41.97
CA SER A 111 32.21 11.86 42.44
C SER A 111 33.54 12.39 41.85
N MET A 112 33.51 13.50 41.10
CA MET A 112 34.66 14.06 40.38
C MET A 112 35.38 13.04 39.48
N ASN A 113 34.66 12.00 39.02
CA ASN A 113 35.22 10.96 38.17
C ASN A 113 35.14 11.41 36.69
N LEU A 114 36.15 12.18 36.27
CA LEU A 114 36.24 12.72 34.91
C LEU A 114 36.32 11.64 33.83
N GLU A 115 37.01 10.53 34.11
CA GLU A 115 37.09 9.39 33.17
C GLU A 115 35.72 8.79 32.90
N LYS A 116 34.92 8.58 33.96
CA LYS A 116 33.56 8.07 33.83
C LYS A 116 32.64 9.08 33.15
N VAL A 117 32.82 10.39 33.39
CA VAL A 117 32.09 11.42 32.64
C VAL A 117 32.40 11.32 31.14
N GLN A 118 33.68 11.20 30.76
CA GLN A 118 34.08 11.06 29.36
C GLN A 118 33.45 9.82 28.72
N GLN A 119 33.55 8.65 29.36
CA GLN A 119 32.93 7.41 28.86
C GLN A 119 31.41 7.52 28.69
N LEU A 120 30.74 8.23 29.61
CA LEU A 120 29.30 8.47 29.54
C LEU A 120 28.93 9.45 28.43
N MET A 121 29.78 10.45 28.15
CA MET A 121 29.62 11.35 27.01
C MET A 121 29.83 10.62 25.68
N ASP A 122 30.88 9.82 25.54
CA ASP A 122 31.11 9.03 24.33
C ASP A 122 29.93 8.08 24.06
N ARG A 123 29.37 7.49 25.13
CA ARG A 123 28.15 6.68 25.04
C ARG A 123 26.93 7.52 24.67
N PHE A 124 26.76 8.71 25.25
CA PHE A 124 25.66 9.61 24.92
C PHE A 124 25.70 10.00 23.43
N GLU A 125 26.88 10.37 22.92
CA GLU A 125 27.08 10.70 21.50
C GLU A 125 26.72 9.53 20.59
N ARG A 126 27.17 8.31 20.93
CA ARG A 126 26.81 7.10 20.17
C ARG A 126 25.31 6.81 20.21
N ASP A 127 24.69 6.82 21.39
CA ASP A 127 23.25 6.55 21.56
C ASP A 127 22.42 7.63 20.84
N PHE A 128 22.90 8.87 20.80
CA PHE A 128 22.25 9.99 20.10
C PHE A 128 22.41 9.92 18.57
N GLU A 129 23.58 9.54 18.08
CA GLU A 129 23.81 9.31 16.64
C GLU A 129 22.97 8.13 16.13
N ASP A 130 22.90 7.02 16.88
CA ASP A 130 22.06 5.87 16.52
C ASP A 130 20.56 6.25 16.54
N LEU A 131 20.14 7.08 17.50
CA LEU A 131 18.79 7.66 17.51
C LEU A 131 18.53 8.50 16.27
N ASP A 132 19.43 9.41 15.91
CA ASP A 132 19.26 10.31 14.78
C ASP A 132 19.23 9.52 13.46
N VAL A 133 20.11 8.54 13.27
CA VAL A 133 20.10 7.66 12.10
C VAL A 133 18.83 6.82 12.04
N THR A 134 18.42 6.23 13.18
CA THR A 134 17.18 5.44 13.26
C THR A 134 15.95 6.29 13.03
N THR A 135 15.91 7.51 13.58
CA THR A 135 14.81 8.46 13.43
C THR A 135 14.73 8.97 12.00
N LYS A 136 15.83 9.39 11.39
CA LYS A 136 15.86 9.79 9.97
C LYS A 136 15.46 8.66 9.03
N THR A 137 15.95 7.44 9.27
CA THR A 137 15.56 6.27 8.49
C THR A 137 14.08 5.96 8.65
N MET A 138 13.56 6.06 9.88
CA MET A 138 12.16 5.83 10.17
C MET A 138 11.26 6.94 9.63
N GLU A 139 11.59 8.22 9.80
CA GLU A 139 10.87 9.36 9.24
C GLU A 139 10.83 9.29 7.72
N LYS A 140 11.96 8.99 7.06
CA LYS A 140 11.99 8.76 5.60
C LYS A 140 11.03 7.64 5.17
N THR A 141 10.90 6.60 5.99
CA THR A 141 9.97 5.50 5.72
C THR A 141 8.52 5.87 6.07
N MET A 142 8.31 6.64 7.14
CA MET A 142 6.99 7.02 7.66
C MET A 142 6.34 8.16 6.89
N ASP A 143 7.10 9.13 6.39
CA ASP A 143 6.61 10.24 5.56
C ASP A 143 5.89 9.70 4.32
N GLY A 144 6.37 8.57 3.77
CA GLY A 144 5.71 7.83 2.69
C GLY A 144 4.53 6.92 3.11
N THR A 145 4.39 6.58 4.40
CA THR A 145 3.53 5.45 4.86
C THR A 145 2.30 5.89 5.65
N THR A 146 1.84 7.13 5.51
CA THR A 146 0.52 7.52 6.06
C THR A 146 -0.60 6.95 5.19
N VAL A 147 -0.76 5.62 5.13
CA VAL A 147 -1.82 4.92 4.38
C VAL A 147 -3.22 5.43 4.75
N LEU A 148 -3.39 5.95 5.97
CA LEU A 148 -4.64 6.54 6.42
C LEU A 148 -4.97 7.88 5.76
N ASN A 149 -3.98 8.64 5.29
CA ASN A 149 -4.15 10.02 4.80
C ASN A 149 -3.35 10.33 3.52
N ALA A 150 -2.92 9.33 2.75
CA ALA A 150 -2.29 9.61 1.45
C ALA A 150 -3.25 10.52 0.65
N PRO A 151 -2.82 11.72 0.23
CA PRO A 151 -3.68 12.65 -0.47
C PRO A 151 -4.29 11.97 -1.69
N LYS A 152 -5.61 12.08 -1.85
CA LYS A 152 -6.31 11.44 -2.97
C LYS A 152 -5.67 11.79 -4.33
N SER A 153 -5.17 13.01 -4.50
CA SER A 153 -4.46 13.45 -5.71
C SER A 153 -3.17 12.67 -5.98
N GLN A 154 -2.38 12.36 -4.94
CA GLN A 154 -1.16 11.56 -5.09
C GLN A 154 -1.49 10.11 -5.42
N VAL A 155 -2.55 9.57 -4.80
CA VAL A 155 -3.04 8.21 -5.09
C VAL A 155 -3.53 8.12 -6.53
N ASP A 156 -4.36 9.08 -6.97
CA ASP A 156 -4.89 9.11 -8.33
C ASP A 156 -3.78 9.30 -9.37
N ALA A 157 -2.77 10.15 -9.09
CA ALA A 157 -1.60 10.33 -9.95
C ALA A 157 -0.76 9.05 -10.07
N LEU A 158 -0.53 8.33 -8.97
CA LEU A 158 0.20 7.07 -8.99
C LEU A 158 -0.58 5.98 -9.75
N ILE A 159 -1.90 5.95 -9.63
CA ILE A 159 -2.76 5.05 -10.41
C ILE A 159 -2.63 5.36 -11.91
N ALA A 160 -2.63 6.64 -12.29
CA ALA A 160 -2.43 7.04 -13.69
C ALA A 160 -1.05 6.59 -14.21
N GLU A 161 0.03 6.83 -13.47
CA GLU A 161 1.38 6.39 -13.84
C GLU A 161 1.47 4.86 -14.00
N ALA A 162 0.85 4.12 -13.08
CA ALA A 162 0.80 2.66 -13.17
C ALA A 162 -0.05 2.17 -14.36
N ALA A 163 -1.15 2.85 -14.67
CA ALA A 163 -1.98 2.55 -15.83
C ALA A 163 -1.24 2.83 -17.16
N ASP A 164 -0.48 3.93 -17.23
CA ASP A 164 0.36 4.25 -18.39
C ASP A 164 1.43 3.17 -18.61
N LYS A 165 2.10 2.73 -17.54
CA LYS A 165 3.07 1.62 -17.60
C LYS A 165 2.43 0.33 -18.08
N ALA A 166 1.29 -0.07 -17.50
CA ALA A 166 0.58 -1.28 -17.91
C ALA A 166 0.05 -1.20 -19.35
N GLY A 167 -0.39 -0.03 -19.80
CA GLY A 167 -0.82 0.19 -21.18
C GLY A 167 0.33 0.10 -22.19
N ILE A 168 1.51 0.64 -21.83
CA ILE A 168 2.73 0.53 -22.64
C ILE A 168 3.22 -0.93 -22.70
N GLU A 169 3.23 -1.65 -21.58
CA GLU A 169 3.57 -3.08 -21.53
C GLU A 169 2.62 -3.90 -22.38
N LEU A 170 1.30 -3.68 -22.31
CA LEU A 170 0.33 -4.36 -23.17
C LEU A 170 0.55 -4.05 -24.66
N ASN A 171 0.91 -2.80 -25.01
CA ASN A 171 1.24 -2.44 -26.39
C ASN A 171 2.59 -3.01 -26.86
N GLN A 172 3.52 -3.28 -25.94
CA GLN A 172 4.81 -3.93 -26.24
C GLN A 172 4.66 -5.46 -26.34
N GLU A 173 3.79 -6.07 -25.54
CA GLU A 173 3.51 -7.52 -25.56
C GLU A 173 2.57 -7.92 -26.69
N LEU A 174 1.73 -7.02 -27.21
CA LEU A 174 1.04 -7.24 -28.46
C LEU A 174 2.08 -7.28 -29.58
N PRO A 175 2.34 -8.44 -30.22
CA PRO A 175 3.33 -8.49 -31.29
C PRO A 175 2.92 -7.50 -32.38
N SER A 176 3.81 -6.56 -32.69
CA SER A 176 3.64 -5.56 -33.76
C SER A 176 3.60 -6.17 -35.18
N ASN A 177 3.23 -7.45 -35.30
CA ASN A 177 2.94 -8.12 -36.57
C ASN A 177 1.48 -7.91 -36.95
N VAL A 178 1.09 -6.64 -37.05
CA VAL A 178 0.07 -6.22 -38.02
C VAL A 178 0.74 -5.18 -38.90
N PRO A 179 1.35 -5.58 -40.02
CA PRO A 179 1.81 -4.62 -41.01
C PRO A 179 0.58 -4.11 -41.76
N THR A 180 -0.05 -3.07 -41.23
CA THR A 180 -0.87 -2.20 -42.06
C THR A 180 -0.24 -0.83 -42.02
N ALA A 181 0.58 -0.58 -43.02
CA ALA A 181 0.91 0.77 -43.45
C ALA A 181 -0.38 1.58 -43.55
N LEU A 182 -0.58 2.54 -42.65
CA LEU A 182 -1.35 3.73 -43.00
C LEU A 182 -0.35 4.89 -43.07
N PRO A 183 -0.26 5.56 -44.23
CA PRO A 183 0.79 6.52 -44.48
C PRO A 183 0.55 7.81 -43.70
N THR A 184 1.65 8.33 -43.16
CA THR A 184 1.84 9.73 -42.81
C THR A 184 1.48 10.59 -44.01
N GLY A 185 0.30 11.21 -44.00
CA GLY A 185 -0.18 11.99 -45.12
C GLY A 185 -1.39 12.81 -44.73
N THR A 186 -1.13 14.05 -44.34
CA THR A 186 -2.09 15.14 -44.13
C THR A 186 -3.08 15.23 -45.29
N GLN A 187 -4.25 14.58 -45.17
CA GLN A 187 -5.46 14.84 -45.96
C GLN A 187 -6.65 14.04 -45.39
N ALA A 188 -7.21 14.52 -44.28
CA ALA A 188 -8.50 14.03 -43.71
C ALA A 188 -9.55 15.17 -43.75
N VAL A 189 -9.70 15.83 -44.90
CA VAL A 189 -10.82 16.78 -45.14
C VAL A 189 -11.70 16.33 -46.31
N SER A 190 -11.55 15.09 -46.78
CA SER A 190 -12.35 14.53 -47.87
C SER A 190 -13.29 13.39 -47.44
N GLU A 191 -13.04 12.68 -46.34
CA GLU A 191 -13.93 11.58 -45.90
C GLU A 191 -15.24 12.06 -45.25
N ASP A 192 -15.25 13.23 -44.60
CA ASP A 192 -16.50 13.78 -44.03
C ASP A 192 -17.53 14.14 -45.11
N LYS A 193 -17.09 14.52 -46.32
CA LYS A 193 -18.01 14.83 -47.43
C LYS A 193 -18.70 13.58 -47.96
N ASP A 194 -17.97 12.47 -48.12
CA ASP A 194 -18.52 11.21 -48.64
C ASP A 194 -19.51 10.57 -47.65
N LEU A 195 -19.21 10.64 -46.34
CA LEU A 195 -20.12 10.19 -45.29
C LEU A 195 -21.38 11.06 -45.21
N THR A 196 -21.25 12.37 -45.37
CA THR A 196 -22.41 13.28 -45.38
C THR A 196 -23.30 13.03 -46.59
N GLU A 197 -22.73 12.79 -47.78
CA GLU A 197 -23.50 12.42 -48.98
C GLU A 197 -24.17 11.05 -48.85
N ARG A 198 -23.48 10.04 -48.29
CA ARG A 198 -24.07 8.72 -48.02
C ARG A 198 -25.22 8.79 -47.02
N LEU A 199 -25.10 9.61 -45.96
CA LEU A 199 -26.16 9.82 -44.97
C LEU A 199 -27.35 10.58 -45.57
N ALA A 200 -27.12 11.52 -46.50
CA ALA A 200 -28.18 12.22 -47.20
C ALA A 200 -28.95 11.30 -48.17
N ALA A 201 -28.25 10.45 -48.91
CA ALA A 201 -28.86 9.49 -49.84
C ALA A 201 -29.74 8.46 -49.10
N LEU A 202 -29.37 8.03 -47.89
CA LEU A 202 -30.16 7.11 -47.09
C LEU A 202 -31.43 7.74 -46.49
N ARG A 203 -31.52 9.07 -46.43
CA ARG A 203 -32.70 9.78 -45.90
C ARG A 203 -33.81 9.97 -46.93
N ASN A 204 -33.52 9.77 -48.21
CA ASN A 204 -34.45 10.02 -49.31
C ASN A 204 -34.87 8.74 -50.05
N MET A 205 -34.72 7.58 -49.39
CA MET A 205 -35.26 6.29 -49.80
C MET A 205 -36.27 5.82 -48.75
#